data_AF-A0A1V3WDW7-F1
#
_entry.id   AF-A0A1V3WDW7-F1
#
_cell.length_a   1.000
_cell.length_b   1.000
_cell.length_c   1.000
_cell.angle_alpha   90.00
_cell.angle_beta   90.00
_cell.angle_gamma   90.00
#
_symmetry.space_group_name_H-M   'P 1'
#
loop_
_entity.id
_entity.type
_entity.pdbx_description
1 polymer ?
#
loop_
_entity_poly.entity_id
_entity_poly.type
_entity_poly.pdbx_seq_one_letter_code
_entity_poly.pdbx_strand_id
1 'polypeptide(L)'
;MVTLTPLQVTHSEAIVPIITAGLPPDQPPARFEEFSLPMDTGKAIDERVARGADMVEALVELGIPEREAEIMEVARSGDRITVELTAHEATHGAHHHTDVSVNIISTEVGQILVTPTPGQPRTGGVSIFAPAEPFSIAMAVRELTERLPSGSWFPDENFDI
;
A
#
# COMPACT_ATOMS: atom_id res chain seq x y z
N MET A 1 -1.07 -22.31 14.05
CA MET A 1 -1.32 -23.31 12.99
C MET A 1 -0.84 -22.70 11.69
N VAL A 2 -0.17 -23.47 10.84
CA VAL A 2 0.31 -23.00 9.52
C VAL A 2 -0.33 -23.90 8.47
N THR A 3 -0.86 -23.30 7.40
CA THR A 3 -1.48 -24.01 6.28
C THR A 3 -0.60 -23.82 5.04
N LEU A 4 -0.26 -24.92 4.38
CA LEU A 4 0.47 -24.90 3.11
C LEU A 4 -0.52 -25.26 1.99
N THR A 5 -0.78 -24.30 1.10
CA THR A 5 -1.75 -24.46 0.00
C THR A 5 -1.01 -24.31 -1.33
N PRO A 6 -0.89 -25.36 -2.16
CA PRO A 6 -0.36 -25.21 -3.51
C PRO A 6 -1.38 -24.45 -4.36
N LEU A 7 -0.94 -23.37 -5.00
CA LEU A 7 -1.78 -22.52 -5.85
C LEU A 7 -1.11 -22.36 -7.22
N GLN A 8 -1.95 -22.28 -8.25
CA GLN A 8 -1.52 -21.85 -9.58
C GLN A 8 -1.90 -20.38 -9.72
N VAL A 9 -0.89 -19.51 -9.74
CA VAL A 9 -1.05 -18.07 -9.88
C VAL A 9 -0.44 -17.68 -11.22
N THR A 10 -1.25 -17.13 -12.12
CA THR A 10 -0.86 -16.87 -13.52
C THR A 10 -0.82 -15.40 -13.88
N HIS A 11 -1.31 -14.53 -12.99
CA HIS A 11 -1.50 -13.09 -13.22
C HIS A 11 -1.66 -12.41 -11.84
N SER A 12 -1.40 -11.10 -11.75
CA SER A 12 -1.39 -10.28 -10.54
C SER A 12 -2.73 -10.26 -9.83
N GLU A 13 -3.86 -10.24 -10.57
CA GLU A 13 -5.20 -10.26 -9.98
C GLU A 13 -5.47 -11.55 -9.19
N ALA A 14 -4.90 -12.69 -9.60
CA ALA A 14 -5.04 -13.95 -8.89
C ALA A 14 -4.37 -13.95 -7.50
N ILE A 15 -3.48 -13.01 -7.21
CA ILE A 15 -2.84 -12.86 -5.90
C ILE A 15 -3.74 -12.08 -4.93
N VAL A 16 -4.66 -11.23 -5.42
CA VAL A 16 -5.45 -10.32 -4.59
C VAL A 16 -6.19 -11.06 -3.45
N PRO A 17 -6.91 -12.19 -3.69
CA PRO A 17 -7.57 -12.91 -2.61
C PRO A 17 -6.61 -13.53 -1.58
N ILE A 18 -5.35 -13.79 -1.96
CA ILE A 18 -4.32 -14.32 -1.06
C ILE A 18 -3.83 -13.19 -0.14
N ILE A 19 -3.57 -12.01 -0.71
CA ILE A 19 -3.13 -10.82 0.00
C ILE A 19 -4.18 -10.34 1.00
N THR A 20 -5.45 -10.33 0.59
CA THR A 20 -6.55 -9.80 1.41
C THR A 20 -7.17 -10.83 2.36
N ALA A 21 -6.68 -12.08 2.36
CA ALA A 21 -7.22 -13.16 3.20
C ALA A 21 -7.19 -12.87 4.71
N GLY A 22 -6.27 -12.00 5.16
CA GLY A 22 -6.17 -11.56 6.56
C GLY A 22 -7.02 -10.34 6.91
N LEU A 23 -7.68 -9.72 5.93
CA LEU A 23 -8.53 -8.55 6.11
C LEU A 23 -9.99 -8.97 6.39
N PRO A 24 -10.81 -8.08 7.01
CA PRO A 24 -12.24 -8.32 7.15
C PRO A 24 -12.90 -8.54 5.77
N PRO A 25 -13.66 -9.63 5.57
CA PRO A 25 -14.14 -10.05 4.24
C PRO A 25 -15.19 -9.11 3.64
N ASP A 26 -15.92 -8.37 4.48
CA ASP A 26 -17.05 -7.53 4.06
C ASP A 26 -16.72 -6.03 4.04
N GLN A 27 -15.45 -5.65 4.24
CA GLN A 27 -15.05 -4.25 4.20
C GLN A 27 -14.85 -3.79 2.74
N PRO A 28 -15.66 -2.85 2.21
CA PRO A 28 -15.49 -2.36 0.85
C PRO A 28 -14.28 -1.43 0.74
N PRO A 29 -13.80 -1.13 -0.49
CA PRO A 29 -12.89 0.00 -0.72
C PRO A 29 -13.46 1.30 -0.12
N ALA A 30 -12.59 2.08 0.51
CA ALA A 30 -12.96 3.39 1.05
C ALA A 30 -13.37 4.36 -0.08
N ARG A 31 -14.20 5.36 0.23
CA ARG A 31 -14.73 6.30 -0.77
C ARG A 31 -14.14 7.68 -0.63
N PHE A 32 -13.09 7.94 -1.40
CA PHE A 32 -12.42 9.22 -1.45
C PHE A 32 -11.68 9.41 -2.78
N GLU A 33 -11.28 10.64 -3.08
CA GLU A 33 -10.43 10.95 -4.22
C GLU A 33 -8.98 10.59 -3.90
N GLU A 34 -8.28 9.98 -4.85
CA GLU A 34 -6.87 9.66 -4.68
C GLU A 34 -6.05 10.91 -4.34
N PHE A 35 -5.13 10.78 -3.39
CA PHE A 35 -4.20 11.84 -3.03
C PHE A 35 -2.79 11.30 -2.78
N SER A 36 -1.83 12.21 -2.70
CA SER A 36 -0.41 11.89 -2.59
C SER A 36 0.23 12.61 -1.42
N LEU A 37 1.12 11.93 -0.70
CA LEU A 37 1.91 12.48 0.39
C LEU A 37 3.40 12.17 0.21
N PRO A 38 4.32 13.12 0.44
CA PRO A 38 5.73 12.78 0.53
C PRO A 38 5.97 11.76 1.65
N MET A 39 6.75 10.72 1.37
CA MET A 39 6.96 9.62 2.32
C MET A 39 7.70 10.06 3.59
N ASP A 40 8.48 11.13 3.50
CA ASP A 40 9.21 11.70 4.64
C ASP A 40 8.28 12.54 5.54
N THR A 41 7.20 13.09 4.98
CA THR A 41 6.12 13.76 5.72
C THR A 41 5.41 12.78 6.65
N GLY A 42 5.11 11.56 6.17
CA GLY A 42 4.44 10.52 6.96
C GLY A 42 5.18 10.19 8.27
N LYS A 43 6.51 10.05 8.19
CA LYS A 43 7.37 9.82 9.36
C LYS A 43 7.34 11.00 10.34
N ALA A 44 7.45 12.23 9.83
CA ALA A 44 7.41 13.43 10.68
C ALA A 44 6.07 13.57 11.42
N ILE A 45 4.97 13.20 10.75
CA ILE A 45 3.63 13.17 11.35
C ILE A 45 3.53 12.10 12.42
N ASP A 46 4.01 10.87 12.15
CA ASP A 46 4.02 9.79 13.15
C ASP A 46 4.73 10.23 14.45
N GLU A 47 5.87 10.91 14.32
CA GLU A 47 6.60 11.46 15.46
C GLU A 47 5.87 12.59 16.20
N ARG A 48 5.11 13.45 15.49
CA ARG A 48 4.29 14.52 16.10
C ARG A 48 3.09 13.94 16.84
N VAL A 49 2.37 13.02 16.22
CA VAL A 49 1.18 12.37 16.79
C VAL A 49 1.56 11.51 18.01
N ALA A 50 2.70 10.81 17.96
CA ALA A 50 3.25 10.13 19.13
C ALA A 50 3.55 11.06 20.33
N ARG A 51 3.70 12.38 20.09
CA ARG A 51 3.85 13.42 21.12
C ARG A 51 2.53 14.11 21.50
N GLY A 52 1.39 13.63 21.01
CA GLY A 52 0.07 14.15 21.33
C GLY A 52 -0.41 15.30 20.45
N ALA A 53 0.21 15.53 19.29
CA ALA A 53 -0.31 16.47 18.30
C ALA A 53 -1.60 15.92 17.66
N ASP A 54 -2.51 16.83 17.30
CA ASP A 54 -3.66 16.50 16.46
C ASP A 54 -3.19 16.13 15.04
N MET A 55 -3.67 14.99 14.53
CA MET A 55 -3.22 14.45 13.23
C MET A 55 -3.65 15.36 12.07
N VAL A 56 -4.92 15.80 12.10
CA VAL A 56 -5.51 16.59 11.03
C VAL A 56 -4.85 17.96 10.98
N GLU A 57 -4.70 18.62 12.13
CA GLU A 57 -4.00 19.91 12.25
C GLU A 57 -2.55 19.79 11.73
N ALA A 58 -1.81 18.76 12.16
CA ALA A 58 -0.44 18.54 11.73
C ALA A 58 -0.30 18.30 10.22
N LEU A 59 -1.27 17.63 9.59
CA LEU A 59 -1.31 17.40 8.15
C LEU A 59 -1.65 18.68 7.38
N VAL A 60 -2.63 19.45 7.87
CA VAL A 60 -3.02 20.73 7.26
C VAL A 60 -1.89 21.76 7.33
N GLU A 61 -1.16 21.83 8.45
CA GLU A 61 0.06 22.65 8.56
C GLU A 61 1.13 22.31 7.51
N LEU A 62 1.16 21.06 7.06
CA LEU A 62 2.09 20.56 6.05
C LEU A 62 1.56 20.75 4.61
N GLY A 63 0.41 21.43 4.46
CA GLY A 63 -0.20 21.77 3.18
C GLY A 63 -1.08 20.66 2.59
N ILE A 64 -1.42 19.64 3.37
CA ILE A 64 -2.37 18.61 2.95
C ILE A 64 -3.78 19.16 3.09
N PRO A 65 -4.67 19.03 2.08
CA PRO A 65 -6.01 19.56 2.24
C PRO A 65 -6.78 18.78 3.33
N GLU A 66 -7.70 19.48 3.99
CA GLU A 66 -8.34 19.03 5.22
C GLU A 66 -9.06 17.68 5.06
N ARG A 67 -9.69 17.44 3.91
CA ARG A 67 -10.40 16.20 3.61
C ARG A 67 -9.45 14.99 3.57
N GLU A 68 -8.30 15.12 2.94
CA GLU A 68 -7.25 14.10 2.86
C GLU A 68 -6.62 13.88 4.24
N ALA A 69 -6.51 14.95 5.03
CA ALA A 69 -6.03 14.88 6.41
C ALA A 69 -6.99 14.08 7.32
N GLU A 70 -8.29 14.28 7.20
CA GLU A 70 -9.32 13.48 7.89
C GLU A 70 -9.26 12.00 7.49
N ILE A 71 -9.08 11.69 6.20
CA ILE A 71 -8.94 10.29 5.74
C ILE A 71 -7.69 9.65 6.32
N MET A 72 -6.58 10.38 6.39
CA MET A 72 -5.35 9.93 7.03
C MET A 72 -5.51 9.68 8.52
N GLU A 73 -6.25 10.54 9.21
CA GLU A 73 -6.60 10.30 10.61
C GLU A 73 -7.36 8.99 10.76
N VAL A 74 -8.37 8.72 9.93
CA VAL A 74 -9.08 7.44 9.98
C VAL A 74 -8.16 6.25 9.62
N ALA A 75 -7.26 6.41 8.66
CA ALA A 75 -6.27 5.37 8.31
C ALA A 75 -5.29 5.05 9.45
N ARG A 76 -5.07 6.00 10.37
CA ARG A 76 -4.03 5.93 11.41
C ARG A 76 -4.56 5.90 12.83
N SER A 77 -5.85 6.12 13.05
CA SER A 77 -6.53 6.04 14.34
C SER A 77 -7.43 4.81 14.39
N GLY A 78 -7.89 4.47 15.60
CA GLY A 78 -8.85 3.37 15.82
C GLY A 78 -8.31 1.95 15.58
N ASP A 79 -9.26 1.01 15.55
CA ASP A 79 -8.99 -0.40 15.25
C ASP A 79 -8.75 -0.56 13.75
N ARG A 80 -7.54 -0.98 13.37
CA ARG A 80 -7.17 -1.23 11.98
C ARG A 80 -6.46 -2.57 11.82
N ILE A 81 -6.61 -3.14 10.63
CA ILE A 81 -5.81 -4.29 10.19
C ILE A 81 -5.03 -3.84 8.97
N THR A 82 -3.70 -4.00 9.02
CA THR A 82 -2.80 -3.63 7.93
C THR A 82 -2.14 -4.86 7.36
N VAL A 83 -2.18 -5.00 6.04
CA VAL A 83 -1.34 -5.91 5.28
C VAL A 83 -0.25 -5.09 4.63
N GLU A 84 1.01 -5.36 4.98
CA GLU A 84 2.19 -4.75 4.37
C GLU A 84 2.84 -5.76 3.41
N LEU A 85 3.05 -5.33 2.17
CA LEU A 85 3.62 -6.13 1.09
C LEU A 85 5.01 -5.62 0.74
N THR A 86 5.98 -6.53 0.79
CA THR A 86 7.31 -6.35 0.22
C THR A 86 7.57 -7.48 -0.76
N ALA A 87 8.32 -7.20 -1.82
CA ALA A 87 8.71 -8.23 -2.78
C ALA A 87 10.20 -8.57 -2.64
N HIS A 88 10.53 -9.84 -2.85
CA HIS A 88 11.87 -10.38 -2.68
C HIS A 88 12.18 -11.32 -3.83
N GLU A 89 13.43 -11.34 -4.28
CA GLU A 89 13.96 -12.37 -5.17
C GLU A 89 15.29 -12.91 -4.64
N ALA A 90 15.61 -14.14 -5.03
CA ALA A 90 16.87 -14.77 -4.75
C ALA A 90 17.44 -15.36 -6.04
N THR A 91 18.46 -14.70 -6.59
CA THR A 91 19.00 -15.00 -7.92
C THR A 91 20.51 -15.18 -7.80
N HIS A 92 21.04 -16.34 -8.22
CA HIS A 92 22.47 -16.68 -8.12
C HIS A 92 23.07 -16.54 -6.70
N GLY A 93 22.28 -16.77 -5.65
CA GLY A 93 22.72 -16.65 -4.26
C GLY A 93 22.76 -15.21 -3.72
N ALA A 94 22.42 -14.20 -4.54
CA ALA A 94 22.15 -12.86 -4.07
C ALA A 94 20.67 -12.73 -3.69
N HIS A 95 20.39 -12.01 -2.60
CA HIS A 95 19.05 -11.68 -2.16
C HIS A 95 18.77 -10.21 -2.45
N HIS A 96 17.66 -9.94 -3.13
CA HIS A 96 17.19 -8.59 -3.41
C HIS A 96 15.79 -8.43 -2.83
N HIS A 97 15.49 -7.24 -2.32
CA HIS A 97 14.17 -6.90 -1.80
C HIS A 97 13.82 -5.48 -2.21
N THR A 98 12.53 -5.18 -2.25
CA THR A 98 12.05 -3.82 -2.52
C THR A 98 12.46 -2.87 -1.39
N ASP A 99 12.80 -1.63 -1.74
CA ASP A 99 13.13 -0.56 -0.80
C ASP A 99 11.88 0.12 -0.20
N VAL A 100 10.72 -0.19 -0.77
CA VAL A 100 9.38 0.30 -0.41
C VAL A 100 8.44 -0.88 -0.18
N SER A 101 7.29 -0.58 0.43
CA SER A 101 6.17 -1.51 0.59
C SER A 101 4.88 -0.93 -0.01
N VAL A 102 3.98 -1.83 -0.38
CA VAL A 102 2.57 -1.53 -0.64
C VAL A 102 1.78 -1.89 0.61
N ASN A 103 0.84 -1.06 1.02
CA ASN A 103 0.05 -1.31 2.22
C ASN A 103 -1.44 -1.32 1.89
N ILE A 104 -2.17 -2.26 2.49
CA ILE A 104 -3.63 -2.27 2.49
C ILE A 104 -4.08 -2.10 3.93
N ILE A 105 -4.80 -1.02 4.20
CA ILE A 105 -5.26 -0.64 5.53
C ILE A 105 -6.77 -0.79 5.56
N SER A 106 -7.26 -1.77 6.32
CA SER A 106 -8.68 -1.92 6.60
C SER A 106 -9.05 -1.09 7.82
N THR A 107 -9.99 -0.16 7.62
CA THR A 107 -10.52 0.77 8.63
C THR A 107 -12.04 0.67 8.68
N GLU A 108 -12.69 1.40 9.59
CA GLU A 108 -14.16 1.49 9.64
C GLU A 108 -14.78 2.14 8.40
N VAL A 109 -14.08 3.05 7.70
CA VAL A 109 -14.59 3.75 6.50
C VAL A 109 -14.32 2.99 5.20
N GLY A 110 -13.57 1.89 5.25
CA GLY A 110 -13.22 1.07 4.08
C GLY A 110 -11.76 0.65 4.04
N GLN A 111 -11.40 -0.04 2.97
CA GLN A 111 -10.04 -0.44 2.67
C GLN A 111 -9.33 0.65 1.85
N ILE A 112 -8.15 1.04 2.33
CA ILE A 112 -7.28 2.06 1.73
C ILE A 112 -6.02 1.37 1.24
N LEU A 113 -5.67 1.61 -0.02
CA LEU A 113 -4.43 1.17 -0.63
C LEU A 113 -3.41 2.32 -0.58
N VAL A 114 -2.21 2.02 -0.11
CA VAL A 114 -1.09 2.94 -0.09
C VAL A 114 0.04 2.37 -0.92
N THR A 115 0.34 3.01 -2.05
CA THR A 115 1.39 2.58 -2.97
C THR A 115 2.53 3.60 -3.02
N PRO A 116 3.76 3.16 -3.31
CA PRO A 116 4.82 4.06 -3.73
C PRO A 116 4.55 4.52 -5.18
N THR A 117 4.97 5.74 -5.53
CA THR A 117 5.00 6.12 -6.94
C THR A 117 5.93 5.17 -7.73
N PRO A 118 5.51 4.66 -8.91
CA PRO A 118 6.34 3.77 -9.73
C PRO A 118 7.71 4.36 -10.05
N GLY A 119 8.76 3.54 -9.94
CA GLY A 119 10.14 3.94 -10.23
C GLY A 119 10.78 4.94 -9.26
N GLN A 120 10.06 5.45 -8.25
CA GLN A 120 10.63 6.38 -7.27
C GLN A 120 11.28 5.66 -6.08
N PRO A 121 12.43 6.14 -5.58
CA PRO A 121 13.06 5.60 -4.39
C PRO A 121 12.24 5.90 -3.13
N ARG A 122 12.51 5.16 -2.04
CA ARG A 122 11.90 5.44 -0.72
C ARG A 122 12.20 6.84 -0.19
N THR A 123 13.44 7.31 -0.28
CA THR A 123 13.86 8.62 0.25
C THR A 123 13.47 9.73 -0.73
N GLY A 124 12.73 10.75 -0.25
CA GLY A 124 12.21 11.81 -1.12
C GLY A 124 11.09 11.36 -2.07
N GLY A 125 10.63 10.11 -1.96
CA GLY A 125 9.53 9.57 -2.75
C GLY A 125 8.16 10.02 -2.24
N VAL A 126 7.13 9.62 -2.97
CA VAL A 126 5.72 9.94 -2.69
C VAL A 126 4.93 8.65 -2.50
N SER A 127 4.04 8.64 -1.50
CA SER A 127 3.01 7.64 -1.29
C SER A 127 1.70 8.13 -1.88
N ILE A 128 1.03 7.27 -2.64
CA ILE A 128 -0.30 7.49 -3.20
C ILE A 128 -1.30 6.74 -2.32
N PHE A 129 -2.37 7.41 -1.92
CA PHE A 129 -3.48 6.88 -1.15
C PHE A 129 -4.70 6.80 -2.06
N ALA A 130 -5.24 5.60 -2.25
CA ALA A 130 -6.38 5.34 -3.11
C ALA A 130 -7.36 4.34 -2.46
N PRO A 131 -8.63 4.30 -2.91
CA PRO A 131 -9.52 3.17 -2.63
C PRO A 131 -8.85 1.83 -2.99
N ALA A 132 -8.91 0.85 -2.10
CA ALA A 132 -8.30 -0.47 -2.31
C ALA A 132 -9.15 -1.37 -3.22
N GLU A 133 -9.44 -0.91 -4.43
CA GLU A 133 -10.12 -1.71 -5.45
C GLU A 133 -9.26 -2.93 -5.82
N PRO A 134 -9.85 -4.11 -6.09
CA PRO A 134 -9.09 -5.31 -6.45
C PRO A 134 -8.11 -5.09 -7.60
N PHE A 135 -8.53 -4.36 -8.62
CA PHE A 135 -7.68 -4.00 -9.76
C PHE A 135 -6.50 -3.11 -9.35
N SER A 136 -6.72 -2.11 -8.50
CA SER A 136 -5.67 -1.25 -7.98
C SER A 136 -4.65 -2.03 -7.14
N ILE A 137 -5.09 -3.01 -6.35
CA ILE A 137 -4.21 -3.90 -5.59
C ILE A 137 -3.36 -4.75 -6.56
N ALA A 138 -3.97 -5.30 -7.61
CA ALA A 138 -3.25 -6.09 -8.62
C ALA A 138 -2.15 -5.25 -9.31
N MET A 139 -2.49 -4.03 -9.73
CA MET A 139 -1.53 -3.09 -10.33
C MET A 139 -0.40 -2.73 -9.35
N ALA A 140 -0.72 -2.49 -8.08
CA ALA A 140 0.28 -2.21 -7.06
C ALA A 140 1.28 -3.37 -6.87
N VAL A 141 0.80 -4.62 -6.92
CA VAL A 141 1.66 -5.82 -6.84
C VAL A 141 2.57 -5.93 -8.06
N ARG A 142 2.03 -5.68 -9.26
CA ARG A 142 2.82 -5.64 -10.49
C ARG A 142 3.93 -4.59 -10.40
N GLU A 143 3.60 -3.36 -10.03
CA GLU A 143 4.56 -2.26 -9.90
C GLU A 143 5.59 -2.50 -8.79
N LEU A 144 5.20 -3.13 -7.69
CA LEU A 144 6.10 -3.51 -6.61
C LEU A 144 7.11 -4.56 -7.07
N THR A 145 6.66 -5.58 -7.81
CA THR A 145 7.51 -6.67 -8.30
C THR A 145 8.39 -6.23 -9.47
N GLU A 146 7.96 -5.25 -10.27
CA GLU A 146 8.78 -4.62 -11.33
C GLU A 146 10.06 -3.96 -10.80
N ARG A 147 10.12 -3.64 -9.50
CA ARG A 147 11.33 -3.12 -8.84
C ARG A 147 12.41 -4.18 -8.60
N LEU A 148 12.07 -5.46 -8.73
CA LEU A 148 13.04 -6.55 -8.57
C LEU A 148 13.95 -6.64 -9.80
N PRO A 149 15.20 -7.10 -9.66
CA PRO A 149 16.11 -7.27 -10.80
C PRO A 149 15.56 -8.14 -11.95
N SER A 150 14.69 -9.12 -11.65
CA SER A 150 14.05 -9.96 -12.66
C SER A 150 12.79 -9.35 -13.29
N GLY A 151 12.35 -8.16 -12.83
CA GLY A 151 11.10 -7.52 -13.23
C GLY A 151 9.85 -8.18 -12.62
N SER A 152 8.68 -7.81 -13.15
CA SER A 152 7.40 -8.33 -12.68
C SER A 152 7.29 -9.86 -12.78
N TRP A 153 6.57 -10.47 -11.84
CA TRP A 153 6.35 -11.92 -11.80
C TRP A 153 5.55 -12.47 -12.98
N PHE A 154 4.73 -11.64 -13.64
CA PHE A 154 3.89 -12.04 -14.77
C PHE A 154 4.17 -11.13 -15.99
N PRO A 155 5.27 -11.34 -16.70
CA PRO A 155 5.72 -10.44 -17.76
C PRO A 155 4.79 -10.39 -18.99
N ASP A 156 3.97 -11.44 -19.18
CA ASP A 156 3.02 -11.54 -20.29
C ASP A 156 1.63 -10.94 -19.96
N GLU A 157 1.45 -10.38 -18.76
CA GLU A 157 0.21 -9.65 -18.43
C GLU A 157 0.08 -8.40 -19.28
N ASN A 158 -1.03 -8.31 -20.01
CA ASN A 158 -1.36 -7.10 -20.74
C ASN A 158 -2.55 -6.39 -20.10
N PHE A 159 -2.31 -5.15 -19.66
CA PHE A 159 -3.31 -4.25 -19.07
C PHE A 159 -3.67 -3.11 -20.03
N ASP A 160 -3.40 -3.27 -21.33
CA ASP A 160 -3.83 -2.31 -22.35
C ASP A 160 -5.36 -2.11 -22.26
N ILE A 161 -5.77 -0.88 -21.90
CA ILE A 161 -7.15 -0.39 -21.88
C ILE A 161 -7.44 0.32 -23.20
#